data_AF-A0A956S3M9-F1
#
_entry.id   AF-A0A956S3M9-F1
#
_cell.length_a   1.000
_cell.length_b   1.000
_cell.length_c   1.000
_cell.angle_alpha   90.00
_cell.angle_beta   90.00
_cell.angle_gamma   90.00
#
_symmetry.space_group_name_H-M   'P 1'
#
loop_
_entity.id
_entity.type
_entity.pdbx_description
1 polymer ?
#
loop_
_entity_poly.entity_id
_entity_poly.type
_entity_poly.pdbx_seq_one_letter_code
_entity_poly.pdbx_strand_id
1 'polypeptide(L)' 'MRKVVTRFFIASMLLLCAGPLFSQTLATDDEVLKNIWTETMDNSQLEQLAHELLDVIGPRLVGTPQMKN' A
#
# COMPACT_ATOMS: atom_id res chain seq x y z
N MET A 1 13.87 -46.08 23.62
CA MET A 1 12.71 -46.09 22.69
C MET A 1 11.65 -45.06 23.04
N ARG A 2 11.13 -44.99 24.28
CA ARG A 2 10.10 -44.01 24.70
C ARG A 2 10.41 -42.54 24.34
N LYS A 3 11.61 -42.04 24.63
CA LYS A 3 12.01 -40.64 24.33
C LYS A 3 12.06 -40.32 22.83
N VAL A 4 12.33 -41.32 21.99
CA VAL A 4 12.37 -41.16 20.53
C VAL A 4 10.95 -41.03 19.98
N VAL A 5 10.03 -41.89 20.46
CA VAL A 5 8.60 -41.82 20.11
C VAL A 5 7.99 -40.50 20.56
N THR A 6 8.29 -40.02 21.77
CA THR A 6 7.80 -38.71 22.25
C THR A 6 8.31 -37.56 21.39
N ARG A 7 9.56 -37.60 20.91
CA ARG A 7 10.13 -36.59 20.01
C ARG A 7 9.45 -36.59 18.64
N PHE A 8 9.19 -37.78 18.08
CA PHE A 8 8.44 -37.91 16.83
C PHE A 8 6.99 -37.40 16.98
N PHE A 9 6.35 -37.67 18.11
CA PHE A 9 5.00 -37.17 18.41
C PHE A 9 4.95 -35.63 18.49
N ILE A 10 5.92 -35.01 19.17
CA ILE A 10 6.01 -33.54 19.26
C ILE A 10 6.27 -32.91 17.89
N ALA A 11 7.16 -33.49 17.09
CA ALA A 11 7.45 -32.99 15.74
C ALA A 11 6.21 -33.08 14.82
N SER A 12 5.46 -34.17 14.89
CA SER A 12 4.21 -34.34 14.14
C SER A 12 3.13 -33.34 14.57
N MET A 13 3.03 -33.06 15.87
CA MET A 13 2.07 -32.07 16.41
C MET A 13 2.42 -30.64 15.98
N LEU A 14 3.71 -30.31 15.94
CA LEU A 14 4.17 -28.99 15.50
C LEU A 14 3.88 -28.75 14.01
N LEU A 15 4.04 -29.79 13.17
CA LEU A 15 3.71 -29.71 11.74
C LEU A 15 2.21 -29.52 11.48
N LEU A 16 1.33 -30.09 12.31
CA LEU A 16 -0.12 -29.91 12.15
C LEU A 16 -0.60 -28.47 12.45
N CYS A 17 0.12 -27.72 13.28
CA CYS A 17 -0.23 -26.32 13.59
C CYS A 17 0.30 -25.31 12.57
N ALA A 18 1.03 -25.73 11.53
CA ALA A 18 1.66 -24.84 10.54
C ALA A 18 0.72 -24.43 9.38
N GLY A 19 -0.60 -24.44 9.60
CA GLY A 19 -1.55 -23.92 8.61
C GLY A 19 -1.41 -22.41 8.40
N PRO A 20 -1.83 -21.87 7.24
CA PRO A 20 -1.79 -20.43 7.00
C PRO A 20 -2.66 -19.73 8.05
N LEU A 21 -2.03 -18.90 8.87
CA LEU A 21 -2.72 -18.08 9.84
C LEU A 21 -3.40 -16.96 9.05
N PHE A 22 -4.71 -16.78 9.24
CA PHE A 22 -5.57 -15.79 8.53
C PHE A 22 -5.06 -14.33 8.57
N SER A 23 -4.00 -14.03 9.33
CA SER A 23 -3.34 -12.72 9.39
C SER A 23 -2.30 -12.48 8.27
N GLN A 24 -2.06 -13.42 7.36
CA GLN A 24 -1.04 -13.35 6.31
C GLN A 24 -1.60 -12.99 4.91
N THR A 25 -2.84 -12.52 4.85
CA THR A 25 -3.49 -12.16 3.57
C THR A 25 -3.25 -10.69 3.24
N LEU A 26 -3.02 -10.39 1.95
CA LEU A 26 -2.99 -9.03 1.46
C LEU A 26 -4.41 -8.43 1.45
N ALA A 27 -4.52 -7.11 1.57
CA ALA A 27 -5.79 -6.37 1.56
C ALA A 27 -6.36 -6.22 0.13
N THR A 28 -6.37 -7.29 -0.67
CA THR A 28 -6.74 -7.23 -2.10
C THR A 28 -8.21 -6.89 -2.34
N ASP A 29 -9.09 -7.16 -1.37
CA ASP A 29 -10.53 -6.89 -1.48
C ASP A 29 -11.00 -5.62 -0.77
N ASP A 30 -10.07 -4.83 -0.23
CA ASP A 30 -10.37 -3.61 0.50
C ASP A 30 -10.99 -2.53 -0.41
N GLU A 31 -12.21 -2.10 -0.08
CA GLU A 31 -12.94 -1.07 -0.82
C GLU A 31 -12.23 0.30 -0.78
N VAL A 32 -11.55 0.63 0.32
CA VAL A 32 -10.80 1.89 0.43
C VAL A 32 -9.65 1.90 -0.57
N LEU A 33 -8.92 0.78 -0.70
CA LEU A 33 -7.84 0.66 -1.67
C LEU A 33 -8.36 0.72 -3.11
N LYS A 34 -9.50 0.08 -3.39
CA LYS A 34 -10.16 0.15 -4.70
C LYS A 34 -10.59 1.57 -5.06
N ASN A 35 -11.11 2.33 -4.10
CA ASN A 35 -11.51 3.72 -4.30
C ASN A 35 -10.30 4.64 -4.52
N ILE A 36 -9.20 4.46 -3.77
CA ILE A 36 -7.95 5.21 -3.98
C ILE A 36 -7.39 4.94 -5.39
N TRP A 37 -7.42 3.68 -5.82
CA TRP A 37 -6.99 3.31 -7.17
C TRP A 37 -7.81 4.01 -8.24
N THR A 38 -9.15 3.91 -8.14
CA THR A 38 -10.08 4.54 -9.09
C THR A 38 -9.88 6.05 -9.16
N GLU A 39 -9.73 6.73 -8.02
CA GLU A 39 -9.50 8.17 -7.98
C GLU A 39 -8.18 8.57 -8.65
N THR A 40 -7.12 7.78 -8.44
CA THR A 40 -5.79 8.08 -8.96
C THR A 40 -5.64 7.75 -10.44
N MET A 41 -6.34 6.72 -10.93
CA MET A 41 -6.19 6.24 -12.31
C MET A 41 -7.26 6.80 -13.25
N ASP A 42 -8.50 6.93 -12.80
CA ASP A 42 -9.63 7.23 -13.67
C ASP A 42 -10.16 8.66 -13.49
N ASN A 43 -10.09 9.22 -12.27
CA ASN A 43 -10.62 10.55 -11.94
C ASN A 43 -9.53 11.59 -11.62
N SER A 44 -8.27 11.30 -11.96
CA SER A 44 -7.15 12.13 -11.56
C SER A 44 -7.15 13.50 -12.25
N GLN A 45 -7.10 14.55 -11.45
CA GLN A 45 -6.93 15.93 -11.92
C GLN A 45 -5.45 16.36 -11.97
N LEU A 46 -4.51 15.42 -11.71
CA LEU A 46 -3.09 15.73 -11.57
C LEU A 46 -2.53 16.42 -12.81
N GLU A 47 -2.83 15.91 -14.00
CA GLU A 47 -2.32 16.48 -15.25
C GLU A 47 -2.85 17.89 -15.49
N GLN A 48 -4.15 18.11 -15.32
CA GLN A 48 -4.77 19.43 -15.51
C GLN A 48 -4.18 20.46 -14.54
N LEU A 49 -4.13 20.12 -13.24
CA LEU A 49 -3.53 21.01 -12.24
C LEU A 49 -2.03 21.23 -12.48
N ALA A 50 -1.31 20.20 -12.93
CA ALA A 50 0.11 20.32 -13.24
C ALA A 50 0.34 21.25 -14.43
N HIS A 51 -0.46 21.17 -15.49
CA HIS A 51 -0.39 22.08 -16.63
C HIS A 51 -0.64 23.54 -16.20
N GLU A 52 -1.71 23.78 -15.43
CA GLU A 52 -2.01 25.12 -14.90
C GLU A 52 -0.87 25.64 -14.00
N LEU A 53 -0.36 24.79 -13.12
CA LEU A 53 0.67 25.18 -12.16
C LEU A 53 2.03 25.42 -12.82
N LEU A 54 2.45 24.54 -13.72
CA LEU A 54 3.83 24.48 -14.22
C LEU A 54 3.99 25.24 -15.54
N ASP A 55 3.00 25.20 -16.43
CA ASP A 55 3.10 25.80 -17.76
C ASP A 55 2.45 27.18 -17.79
N VAL A 56 1.26 27.33 -17.20
CA VAL A 56 0.52 28.61 -17.20
C VAL A 56 1.09 29.57 -16.16
N ILE A 57 1.18 29.14 -14.90
CA ILE A 57 1.71 29.99 -13.81
C ILE A 57 3.24 30.03 -13.82
N GLY A 58 3.89 28.90 -14.06
CA GLY A 58 5.35 28.82 -14.11
C GLY A 58 6.04 28.90 -12.74
N PRO A 59 7.35 29.24 -12.69
CA PRO A 59 8.15 29.22 -11.46
C PRO A 59 7.67 30.23 -10.40
N ARG A 60 7.22 29.72 -9.25
CA ARG A 60 6.77 30.55 -8.12
C ARG A 60 7.93 30.94 -7.20
N LEU A 61 8.81 31.81 -7.70
CA LEU A 61 9.97 32.28 -6.96
C LEU A 61 9.57 33.22 -5.82
N VAL A 62 9.82 32.78 -4.58
CA VAL A 62 9.59 33.59 -3.38
C VAL A 62 10.45 34.85 -3.40
N GLY A 63 9.86 36.01 -3.07
CA GLY A 63 10.56 37.31 -3.03
C GLY A 63 10.62 38.07 -4.35
N THR A 64 10.06 37.54 -5.44
CA THR A 64 9.93 38.27 -6.72
C THR A 64 8.69 39.18 -6.74
N PRO A 65 8.64 40.23 -7.58
CA PRO A 65 7.43 41.04 -7.76
C PRO A 65 6.17 40.22 -8.09
N GLN A 66 6.34 39.10 -8.79
CA GLN A 66 5.28 38.15 -9.16
C GLN A 66 4.63 37.46 -7.95
N MET A 67 5.26 37.43 -6.76
CA MET A 67 4.71 36.80 -5.55
C MET A 67 3.58 37.62 -4.90
N LYS A 68 3.46 38.91 -5.21
CA LYS A 68 2.54 39.84 -4.53
C LYS A 68 1.19 40.04 -5.22
N ASN A 69 1.03 39.49 -6.42
CA ASN A 69 -0.20 39.56 -7.22
C ASN A 69 -0.97 38.25 -7.07
#